data_AF-A0A699SJ35-F1
#
_entry.id   AF-A0A699SJ35-F1
#
_cell.length_a   1.000
_cell.length_b   1.000
_cell.length_c   1.000
_cell.angle_alpha   90.00
_cell.angle_beta   90.00
_cell.angle_gamma   90.00
#
_symmetry.space_group_name_H-M   'P 1'
#
loop_
_entity.id
_entity.type
_entity.pdbx_description
1 polymer ?
#
loop_
_entity_poly.entity_id
_entity_poly.type
_entity_poly.pdbx_seq_one_letter_code
_entity_poly.pdbx_strand_id
1 'polypeptide(L)'
;MQKYGVTHRLATPYHPQTSGQVEVSNRGLKRILERAVGENRTSWSDKLDDALWAFCTAYKTSIGCTPYKLVYRKACHLPVELEHKAYWALKHANFDLKTAGDHRK
;
A
#
# COMPACT_ATOMS: atom_id res chain seq x y z
N MET A 1 11.58 11.64 23.97
CA MET A 1 12.24 10.58 23.18
C MET A 1 13.48 9.99 23.87
N GLN A 2 14.23 10.75 24.67
CA GLN A 2 15.40 10.23 25.42
C GLN A 2 15.12 9.02 26.30
N LYS A 3 13.93 8.90 26.90
CA LYS A 3 13.50 7.68 27.64
C LYS A 3 13.60 6.40 26.81
N TYR A 4 13.45 6.49 25.48
CA TYR A 4 13.55 5.37 24.55
C TYR A 4 14.90 5.33 23.82
N GLY A 5 15.89 6.11 24.24
CA GLY A 5 17.19 6.22 23.57
C GLY A 5 17.15 6.89 22.19
N VAL A 6 16.05 7.59 21.85
CA VAL A 6 15.87 8.22 20.54
C VAL A 6 16.31 9.69 20.57
N THR A 7 17.24 10.06 19.69
CA THR A 7 17.63 11.45 19.43
C THR A 7 16.71 12.05 18.37
N HIS A 8 15.92 13.04 18.76
CA HIS A 8 15.00 13.72 17.84
C HIS A 8 15.75 14.76 17.00
N ARG A 9 15.72 14.62 15.67
CA ARG A 9 16.29 15.59 14.73
C ARG A 9 15.17 16.35 14.05
N LEU A 10 15.23 17.68 14.09
CA LEU A 10 14.23 18.57 13.52
C LEU A 10 14.77 19.26 12.28
N ALA A 11 13.92 19.42 11.26
CA ALA A 11 14.16 20.31 10.13
C ALA A 11 13.74 21.74 10.49
N THR A 12 14.30 22.72 9.79
CA THR A 12 13.84 24.11 9.91
C THR A 12 12.42 24.24 9.36
N PRO A 13 11.56 25.09 9.96
CA PRO A 13 10.22 25.37 9.45
C PRO A 13 10.24 25.77 7.96
N TYR A 14 9.20 25.39 7.22
CA TYR A 14 9.04 25.71 5.80
C TYR A 14 10.22 25.28 4.89
N HIS A 15 11.03 24.31 5.32
CA HIS A 15 12.12 23.76 4.53
C HIS A 15 11.90 22.25 4.21
N PRO A 16 10.91 21.95 3.36
CA PRO A 16 10.52 20.57 3.02
C PRO A 16 11.69 19.72 2.44
N GLN A 17 12.61 20.37 1.71
CA GLN A 17 13.74 19.69 1.05
C GLN A 17 14.67 18.96 2.03
N THR A 18 14.76 19.41 3.30
CA THR A 18 15.58 18.73 4.32
C THR A 18 15.13 17.29 4.55
N SER A 19 13.86 16.97 4.27
CA SER A 19 13.27 15.63 4.42
C SER A 19 12.78 15.05 3.10
N GLY A 20 13.45 15.36 1.99
CA GLY A 20 12.99 14.99 0.63
C GLY A 20 12.64 13.51 0.43
N GLN A 21 13.33 12.58 1.11
CA GLN A 21 13.00 11.15 1.06
C GLN A 21 11.61 10.85 1.63
N VAL A 22 11.23 11.51 2.72
CA VAL A 22 9.90 11.40 3.35
C VAL A 22 8.86 11.99 2.42
N GLU A 23 9.15 13.12 1.78
CA GLU A 23 8.21 13.77 0.86
C GLU A 23 7.89 12.91 -0.36
N VAL A 24 8.92 12.36 -1.01
CA VAL A 24 8.77 11.48 -2.17
C VAL A 24 7.98 10.22 -1.78
N SER A 25 8.28 9.65 -0.62
CA SER A 25 7.58 8.46 -0.11
C SER A 25 6.11 8.75 0.19
N ASN A 26 5.83 9.86 0.89
CA ASN A 26 4.47 10.28 1.21
C ASN A 26 3.66 10.60 -0.05
N ARG A 27 4.27 11.21 -1.08
CA ARG A 27 3.61 11.45 -2.37
C ARG A 27 3.23 10.15 -3.07
N GLY A 28 4.10 9.13 -3.01
CA GLY A 28 3.81 7.80 -3.55
C GLY A 28 2.64 7.13 -2.83
N LEU A 29 2.67 7.13 -1.50
CA LEU A 29 1.61 6.52 -0.68
C LEU A 29 0.26 7.23 -0.86
N LYS A 30 0.25 8.57 -0.88
CA LYS A 30 -0.96 9.36 -1.15
C LYS A 30 -1.59 9.02 -2.49
N ARG A 31 -0.79 8.87 -3.57
CA ARG A 31 -1.30 8.49 -4.90
C ARG A 31 -1.94 7.10 -4.92
N ILE A 32 -1.38 6.14 -4.17
CA ILE A 32 -1.97 4.80 -4.05
C ILE A 32 -3.29 4.89 -3.30
N LEU A 33 -3.31 5.63 -2.18
CA LEU A 33 -4.49 5.81 -1.35
C LEU A 33 -5.61 6.54 -2.10
N GLU A 34 -5.30 7.60 -2.84
CA GLU A 34 -6.25 8.32 -3.70
C GLU A 34 -6.93 7.39 -4.70
N ARG A 35 -6.18 6.45 -5.29
CA ARG A 35 -6.74 5.44 -6.20
C ARG A 35 -7.56 4.38 -5.48
N ALA A 36 -7.16 3.96 -4.29
CA ALA A 36 -7.84 2.92 -3.53
C ALA A 36 -9.17 3.39 -2.91
N VAL A 37 -9.24 4.66 -2.52
CA VAL A 37 -10.41 5.28 -1.87
C VAL A 37 -11.46 5.74 -2.89
N GLY A 38 -11.03 6.06 -4.12
CA GLY A 38 -11.93 6.50 -5.19
C GLY A 38 -12.69 7.77 -4.81
N GLU A 39 -14.00 7.79 -5.08
CA GLU A 39 -14.87 8.95 -4.78
C GLU A 39 -15.20 9.08 -3.29
N ASN A 40 -15.24 7.96 -2.54
CA ASN A 40 -15.63 7.96 -1.14
C ASN A 40 -14.46 8.20 -0.18
N ARG A 41 -14.09 9.48 -0.01
CA ARG A 41 -12.96 9.93 0.82
C ARG A 41 -13.04 9.60 2.32
N THR A 42 -14.18 9.13 2.82
CA THR A 42 -14.37 8.89 4.27
C THR A 42 -13.72 7.59 4.76
N SER A 43 -13.47 6.63 3.86
CA SER A 43 -12.97 5.28 4.19
C SER A 43 -11.45 5.12 4.04
N TRP A 44 -10.68 6.22 4.06
CA TRP A 44 -9.25 6.18 3.78
C TRP A 44 -8.44 5.40 4.82
N SER A 45 -8.86 5.40 6.09
CA SER A 45 -8.21 4.62 7.15
C SER A 45 -8.24 3.13 6.84
N ASP A 46 -9.38 2.64 6.34
CA ASP A 46 -9.62 1.22 6.08
C ASP A 46 -8.82 0.72 4.88
N LYS A 47 -8.39 1.64 4.01
CA LYS A 47 -7.55 1.38 2.83
C LYS A 47 -6.07 1.64 3.06
N LEU A 48 -5.69 2.16 4.23
CA LEU A 48 -4.32 2.57 4.50
C LEU A 48 -3.37 1.37 4.53
N ASP A 49 -3.78 0.25 5.15
CA ASP A 49 -2.97 -0.96 5.21
C ASP A 49 -2.73 -1.56 3.83
N ASP A 50 -3.78 -1.64 3.00
CA ASP A 50 -3.68 -2.11 1.61
C ASP A 50 -2.77 -1.19 0.78
N ALA A 51 -2.88 0.13 0.97
CA ALA A 51 -2.04 1.11 0.27
C ALA A 51 -0.57 1.03 0.70
N LEU A 52 -0.32 0.86 2.00
CA LEU A 52 1.02 0.67 2.55
C LEU A 52 1.64 -0.64 2.03
N TRP A 53 0.84 -1.70 1.98
CA TRP A 53 1.25 -2.99 1.44
C TRP A 53 1.67 -2.88 -0.04
N ALA A 54 0.83 -2.27 -0.86
CA ALA A 54 1.14 -2.02 -2.27
C ALA A 54 2.41 -1.16 -2.43
N PHE A 55 2.60 -0.15 -1.59
CA PHE A 55 3.81 0.68 -1.60
C PHE A 55 5.08 -0.10 -1.23
N CYS A 56 5.00 -1.01 -0.27
CA CYS A 56 6.14 -1.81 0.19
C CYS A 56 6.55 -2.90 -0.80
N THR A 57 5.59 -3.45 -1.55
CA THR A 57 5.81 -4.54 -2.50
C THR A 57 6.07 -4.06 -3.93
N ALA A 58 5.73 -2.82 -4.27
CA ALA A 58 6.04 -2.25 -5.56
C ALA A 58 7.55 -2.06 -5.77
N TYR A 59 8.05 -2.42 -6.95
CA TYR A 59 9.44 -2.18 -7.33
C TYR A 59 9.69 -0.69 -7.51
N LYS A 60 10.78 -0.17 -6.92
CA LYS A 60 11.20 1.22 -7.08
C LYS A 60 12.46 1.29 -7.92
N THR A 61 12.35 1.87 -9.10
CA THR A 61 13.47 2.05 -10.03
C THR A 61 14.63 2.83 -9.41
N SER A 62 14.34 3.85 -8.59
CA SER A 62 15.38 4.64 -7.92
C SER A 62 16.22 3.86 -6.89
N ILE A 63 15.68 2.76 -6.36
CA ILE A 63 16.35 1.89 -5.37
C ILE A 63 16.80 0.57 -6.01
N GLY A 64 16.29 0.23 -7.20
CA GLY A 64 16.57 -1.03 -7.88
C GLY A 64 15.94 -2.26 -7.20
N CYS A 65 15.00 -2.08 -6.27
CA CYS A 65 14.29 -3.16 -5.61
C CYS A 65 12.98 -2.67 -4.96
N THR A 66 12.28 -3.57 -4.27
CA THR A 66 11.09 -3.24 -3.46
C THR A 66 11.52 -2.74 -2.08
N PRO A 67 10.82 -1.76 -1.47
CA PRO A 67 11.09 -1.34 -0.09
C PRO A 67 11.08 -2.51 0.91
N TYR A 68 10.19 -3.49 0.72
CA TYR A 68 10.17 -4.71 1.54
C TYR A 68 11.49 -5.48 1.49
N LYS A 69 12.05 -5.66 0.28
CA LYS A 69 13.33 -6.35 0.10
C LYS A 69 14.49 -5.58 0.73
N LEU A 70 14.43 -4.25 0.76
CA LEU A 70 15.44 -3.42 1.42
C LEU A 70 15.49 -3.67 2.94
N VAL A 71 14.32 -3.81 3.58
CA VAL A 71 14.22 -4.00 5.05
C VAL A 71 14.52 -5.43 5.44
N TYR A 72 13.88 -6.42 4.80
CA TYR A 72 13.94 -7.82 5.22
C TYR A 72 15.00 -8.65 4.48
N ARG A 73 15.66 -8.07 3.47
CA ARG A 73 16.63 -8.75 2.59
C ARG A 73 16.07 -10.00 1.89
N LYS A 74 14.74 -10.14 1.81
CA LYS A 74 14.02 -11.23 1.16
C LYS A 74 13.02 -10.70 0.14
N ALA A 75 12.71 -11.50 -0.87
CA ALA A 75 11.59 -11.21 -1.75
C ALA A 75 10.29 -11.28 -0.93
N CYS A 76 9.31 -10.43 -1.27
CA CYS A 76 8.02 -10.49 -0.62
C CYS A 76 7.27 -11.72 -1.14
N HIS A 77 6.93 -12.64 -0.24
CA HIS A 77 5.88 -13.62 -0.48
C HIS A 77 4.57 -12.94 -0.10
N LEU A 78 3.59 -12.92 -1.01
CA LEU A 78 2.30 -12.31 -0.70
C LEU A 78 1.73 -13.03 0.55
N PRO A 79 1.29 -12.31 1.59
CA PRO A 79 0.63 -12.91 2.73
C PRO A 79 -0.51 -13.78 2.24
N VAL A 80 -0.63 -14.97 2.81
CA VAL A 80 -1.70 -15.91 2.47
C VAL A 80 -3.07 -15.25 2.60
N GLU A 81 -3.24 -14.25 3.50
CA GLU A 81 -4.51 -13.52 3.61
C GLU A 81 -4.86 -12.72 2.34
N LEU A 82 -3.88 -12.16 1.64
CA LEU A 82 -4.11 -11.42 0.38
C LEU A 82 -4.36 -12.37 -0.79
N GLU A 83 -3.63 -13.48 -0.87
CA GLU A 83 -3.90 -14.54 -1.86
C GLU A 83 -5.30 -15.13 -1.65
N HIS A 84 -5.67 -15.37 -0.39
CA HIS A 84 -6.97 -15.90 -0.02
C HIS A 84 -8.10 -14.90 -0.29
N LYS A 85 -7.94 -13.61 0.02
CA LYS A 85 -8.92 -12.55 -0.33
C LYS A 85 -9.10 -12.45 -1.85
N ALA A 86 -8.01 -12.47 -2.61
CA ALA A 86 -8.06 -12.45 -4.07
C ALA A 86 -8.75 -13.71 -4.62
N TYR A 87 -8.44 -14.88 -4.08
CA TYR A 87 -9.09 -16.14 -4.42
C TYR A 87 -10.59 -16.13 -4.14
N TRP A 88 -11.02 -15.62 -2.98
CA TRP A 88 -12.45 -15.49 -2.65
C TRP A 88 -13.17 -14.48 -3.55
N ALA A 89 -12.57 -13.33 -3.83
CA ALA A 89 -13.14 -12.36 -4.76
C ALA A 89 -13.33 -12.96 -6.17
N LEU A 90 -12.31 -13.68 -6.66
CA LEU A 90 -12.39 -14.39 -7.94
C LEU A 90 -13.47 -15.47 -7.93
N LYS A 91 -13.56 -16.25 -6.86
CA LYS A 91 -14.57 -17.29 -6.69
C LYS A 91 -15.98 -16.68 -6.73
N HIS A 92 -16.23 -15.60 -5.98
CA HIS A 92 -17.50 -14.87 -6.00
C HIS A 92 -17.85 -14.34 -7.39
N ALA A 93 -16.93 -13.65 -8.06
CA ALA A 93 -17.16 -13.14 -9.42
C ALA A 93 -17.53 -14.25 -10.42
N ASN A 94 -16.91 -15.43 -10.29
CA ASN A 94 -17.23 -16.60 -11.13
C ASN A 94 -18.59 -17.23 -10.79
N PHE A 95 -19.05 -17.17 -9.54
CA PHE A 95 -20.39 -17.61 -9.16
C PHE A 95 -21.47 -16.67 -9.73
N ASP A 96 -21.25 -15.36 -9.66
CA ASP A 96 -22.16 -14.37 -10.23
C ASP A 96 -22.28 -14.52 -11.76
N LEU A 97 -21.17 -14.83 -12.44
CA LEU A 97 -21.15 -15.06 -13.89
C LEU A 97 -21.98 -16.29 -14.31
N LYS A 98 -21.91 -17.39 -13.54
CA LYS A 98 -22.75 -18.58 -13.78
C LYS A 98 -24.23 -18.29 -13.59
N THR A 99 -24.57 -17.60 -12.51
CA THR A 99 -25.94 -17.21 -12.18
C THR A 99 -26.53 -16.30 -13.26
N ALA A 100 -25.74 -15.32 -13.74
CA ALA A 100 -26.14 -14.45 -14.84
C ALA A 100 -26.30 -15.18 -16.19
N GLY A 101 -25.55 -16.26 -16.42
CA GLY A 101 -25.70 -17.13 -17.59
C GLY A 101 -26.99 -17.96 -17.56
N ASP A 102 -27.38 -18.46 -16.40
CA ASP A 102 -28.62 -19.23 -16.24
C ASP A 102 -29.88 -18.36 -16.38
N HIS A 103 -29.83 -17.09 -15.96
CA HIS A 103 -30.91 -16.11 -16.15
C HIS A 103 -31.05 -15.56 -17.59
N ARG A 104 -30.07 -15.82 -18.47
CA ARG A 104 -30.12 -15.43 -19.90
C ARG A 104 -30.63 -16.53 -20.83
N LYS A 105 -31.00 -17.70 -20.29
CA LYS A 105 -31.69 -18.76 -21.03
C LYS A 105 -33.18 -18.53 -21.10
#